data_AF-A0A918A119-F1
#
_entry.id   AF-A0A918A119-F1
#
_cell.length_a   1.000
_cell.length_b   1.000
_cell.length_c   1.000
_cell.angle_alpha   90.00
_cell.angle_beta   90.00
_cell.angle_gamma   90.00
#
_symmetry.space_group_name_H-M   'P 1'
#
loop_
_entity.id
_entity.type
_entity.pdbx_description
1 polymer ?
#
loop_
_entity_poly.entity_id
_entity_poly.type
_entity_poly.pdbx_seq_one_letter_code
_entity_poly.pdbx_strand_id
1 'polypeptide(L)'
;MHTALRITLGGAAMSLLALQGTATASAIPAGNAPSCVTVWQTTGTITKTGYARNDCGETMNLKIVWAHGVDGSCQTARPGDTISSKVPRGPRNFDGAGRC
;
A
#
# COMPACT_ATOMS: atom_id res chain seq x y z
N MET A 1 72.52 17.84 -3.18
CA MET A 1 71.05 17.87 -3.14
C MET A 1 70.62 16.51 -2.61
N HIS A 2 70.29 16.41 -1.30
CA HIS A 2 70.01 15.15 -0.62
C HIS A 2 68.50 14.99 -0.37
N THR A 3 67.96 13.91 -0.90
CA THR A 3 66.96 12.95 -0.37
C THR A 3 66.09 13.35 0.82
N ALA A 4 64.76 13.12 0.75
CA ALA A 4 64.00 12.26 1.70
C ALA A 4 62.45 12.42 1.57
N LEU A 5 61.82 11.34 1.09
CA LEU A 5 60.69 10.59 1.69
C LEU A 5 60.13 11.09 3.03
N ARG A 6 58.79 11.21 3.20
CA ARG A 6 57.95 10.57 4.27
C ARG A 6 56.43 10.75 4.03
N ILE A 7 55.70 9.65 4.21
CA ILE A 7 54.24 9.44 4.16
C ILE A 7 53.68 9.57 5.59
N THR A 8 52.50 10.19 5.77
CA THR A 8 51.57 9.98 6.91
C THR A 8 50.18 10.52 6.53
N LEU A 9 49.24 9.66 6.09
CA LEU A 9 48.14 9.03 6.85
C LEU A 9 47.16 9.99 7.54
N GLY A 10 45.92 10.02 7.04
CA GLY A 10 44.79 10.68 7.70
C GLY A 10 43.50 10.68 6.87
N GLY A 11 43.16 9.57 6.22
CA GLY A 11 41.90 9.43 5.47
C GLY A 11 40.72 9.23 6.43
N ALA A 12 39.90 10.26 6.60
CA ALA A 12 38.62 10.15 7.30
C ALA A 12 37.58 9.51 6.37
N ALA A 13 37.51 8.18 6.37
CA ALA A 13 36.44 7.43 5.72
C ALA A 13 35.17 7.51 6.57
N MET A 14 34.27 8.45 6.26
CA MET A 14 32.92 8.47 6.81
C MET A 14 32.11 7.33 6.20
N SER A 15 32.06 6.20 6.91
CA SER A 15 31.17 5.09 6.60
C SER A 15 29.75 5.47 7.02
N LEU A 16 28.96 6.02 6.09
CA LEU A 16 27.52 6.19 6.26
C LEU A 16 26.86 4.81 6.24
N LEU A 17 26.56 4.27 7.43
CA LEU A 17 25.70 3.10 7.60
C LEU A 17 24.32 3.42 7.01
N ALA A 18 24.01 2.84 5.84
CA ALA A 18 22.66 2.80 5.31
C ALA A 18 21.80 1.92 6.23
N LEU A 19 21.05 2.54 7.13
CA LEU A 19 20.01 1.88 7.91
C LEU A 19 18.86 1.52 6.96
N GLN A 20 18.94 0.33 6.36
CA GLN A 20 17.89 -0.24 5.54
C GLN A 20 16.74 -0.66 6.46
N GLY A 21 15.83 0.27 6.73
CA GLY A 21 14.57 -0.04 7.41
C GLY A 21 13.76 -1.00 6.56
N THR A 22 13.73 -2.28 6.94
CA THR A 22 12.84 -3.27 6.36
C THR A 22 11.41 -2.94 6.78
N ALA A 23 10.71 -2.14 5.98
CA ALA A 23 9.28 -1.91 6.17
C ALA A 23 8.55 -3.23 5.92
N THR A 24 8.11 -3.91 6.99
CA THR A 24 7.20 -5.05 6.90
C THR A 24 5.85 -4.53 6.39
N ALA A 25 5.59 -4.71 5.09
CA ALA A 25 4.27 -4.45 4.52
C ALA A 25 3.28 -5.48 5.11
N SER A 26 2.41 -5.05 6.01
CA SER A 26 1.30 -5.88 6.48
C SER A 26 0.43 -6.26 5.30
N ALA A 27 0.24 -7.56 5.08
CA ALA A 27 -0.66 -8.06 4.05
C ALA A 27 -2.08 -7.57 4.34
N ILE A 28 -2.65 -6.79 3.43
CA ILE A 28 -4.03 -6.32 3.52
C ILE A 28 -4.93 -7.41 2.94
N PRO A 29 -6.10 -7.70 3.57
CA PRO A 29 -7.05 -8.65 3.01
C PRO A 29 -7.53 -8.18 1.63
N ALA A 30 -7.44 -9.07 0.64
CA ALA A 30 -8.01 -8.85 -0.69
C ALA A 30 -9.52 -9.16 -0.73
N GLY A 31 -10.03 -9.90 0.27
CA GLY A 31 -11.42 -10.36 0.30
C GLY A 31 -11.70 -11.40 -0.80
N ASN A 32 -12.86 -11.30 -1.43
CA ASN A 32 -13.28 -12.13 -2.57
C ASN A 32 -13.01 -11.45 -3.92
N ALA A 33 -12.06 -10.51 -3.97
CA ALA A 33 -11.72 -9.81 -5.18
C ALA A 33 -11.06 -10.77 -6.20
N PRO A 34 -11.37 -10.65 -7.49
CA PRO A 34 -10.61 -11.35 -8.54
C PRO A 34 -9.12 -11.07 -8.43
N SER A 35 -8.26 -12.01 -8.82
CA SER A 35 -6.80 -11.89 -8.69
C SER A 35 -6.20 -10.70 -9.46
N CYS A 36 -6.87 -10.25 -10.51
CA CYS A 36 -6.50 -9.07 -11.29
C CYS A 36 -7.05 -7.76 -10.71
N VAL A 37 -7.68 -7.77 -9.54
CA VAL A 37 -8.10 -6.56 -8.83
C VAL A 37 -7.09 -6.24 -7.74
N THR A 38 -6.48 -5.06 -7.83
CA THR A 38 -5.58 -4.57 -6.79
C THR A 38 -6.40 -3.92 -5.67
N VAL A 39 -6.16 -4.32 -4.42
CA VAL A 39 -6.96 -3.90 -3.27
C VAL A 39 -6.04 -3.27 -2.20
N TRP A 40 -6.43 -2.12 -1.65
CA TRP A 40 -5.67 -1.46 -0.59
C TRP A 40 -6.57 -0.59 0.30
N GLN A 41 -6.01 -0.09 1.41
CA GLN A 41 -6.70 0.86 2.28
C GLN A 41 -5.78 1.99 2.73
N THR A 42 -6.39 3.12 3.08
CA THR A 42 -5.74 4.24 3.77
C THR A 42 -6.49 4.52 5.07
N THR A 43 -5.75 4.62 6.17
CA THR A 43 -6.31 5.03 7.46
C THR A 43 -5.87 6.46 7.79
N GLY A 44 -6.81 7.38 7.79
CA GLY A 44 -6.61 8.77 8.24
C GLY A 44 -6.93 8.94 9.73
N THR A 45 -6.84 10.16 10.23
CA THR A 45 -7.11 10.47 11.66
C THR A 45 -8.53 10.12 12.08
N ILE A 46 -9.54 10.42 11.24
CA ILE A 46 -10.97 10.25 11.57
C ILE A 46 -11.68 9.24 10.65
N THR A 47 -11.05 8.81 9.56
CA THR A 47 -11.68 7.92 8.57
C THR A 47 -10.77 6.78 8.14
N LYS A 48 -11.36 5.69 7.66
CA LYS A 48 -10.71 4.64 6.89
C LYS A 48 -11.30 4.64 5.47
N THR A 49 -10.47 4.51 4.45
CA THR A 49 -10.92 4.39 3.06
C THR A 49 -10.35 3.12 2.47
N GLY A 50 -11.23 2.26 1.96
CA GLY A 50 -10.87 1.06 1.22
C GLY A 50 -10.97 1.33 -0.28
N TYR A 51 -10.07 0.72 -1.04
CA TYR A 51 -9.92 0.92 -2.48
C TYR A 51 -9.79 -0.41 -3.19
N ALA A 52 -10.33 -0.47 -4.42
CA ALA A 52 -10.13 -1.58 -5.33
C ALA A 52 -9.98 -1.05 -6.76
N ARG A 53 -8.90 -1.42 -7.44
CA ARG A 53 -8.64 -1.09 -8.84
C ARG A 53 -8.83 -2.32 -9.71
N ASN A 54 -9.61 -2.16 -10.76
CA ASN A 54 -9.84 -3.21 -11.73
C ASN A 54 -8.68 -3.24 -12.74
N ASP A 55 -7.70 -4.12 -12.55
CA ASP A 55 -6.64 -4.37 -13.55
C ASP A 55 -6.98 -5.55 -14.49
N CYS A 56 -8.20 -6.09 -14.38
CA CYS A 56 -8.73 -7.07 -15.31
C CYS A 56 -9.17 -6.33 -16.58
N GLY A 57 -8.78 -6.80 -17.76
CA GLY A 57 -9.09 -6.16 -19.05
C GLY A 57 -10.58 -6.07 -19.44
N GLU A 58 -11.50 -6.30 -18.51
CA GLU A 58 -12.95 -6.25 -18.67
C GLU A 58 -13.61 -5.30 -17.65
N THR A 59 -14.80 -4.78 -17.96
CA THR A 59 -15.57 -3.99 -16.98
C THR A 59 -16.25 -4.91 -15.97
N MET A 60 -16.22 -4.55 -14.69
CA MET A 60 -16.83 -5.34 -13.62
C MET A 60 -17.53 -4.47 -12.57
N ASN A 61 -18.50 -5.07 -11.89
CA ASN A 61 -19.19 -4.43 -10.77
C ASN A 61 -18.54 -4.90 -9.46
N LEU A 62 -17.95 -3.95 -8.73
CA LEU A 62 -17.16 -4.20 -7.54
C LEU A 62 -17.76 -3.44 -6.34
N LYS A 63 -17.51 -3.96 -5.14
CA LYS A 63 -17.75 -3.27 -3.87
C LYS A 63 -16.59 -3.47 -2.91
N ILE A 64 -16.46 -2.53 -1.98
CA ILE A 64 -15.54 -2.64 -0.85
C ILE A 64 -16.22 -3.38 0.30
N VAL A 65 -15.56 -4.37 0.88
CA VAL A 65 -16.10 -5.18 1.98
C VAL A 65 -15.56 -4.65 3.31
N TRP A 66 -16.47 -4.41 4.26
CA TRP A 66 -16.14 -3.92 5.60
C TRP A 66 -16.60 -4.92 6.65
N ALA A 67 -15.66 -5.41 7.47
CA ALA A 67 -16.02 -6.18 8.65
C ALA A 67 -16.76 -5.29 9.66
N HIS A 68 -17.75 -5.89 10.35
CA HIS A 68 -18.55 -5.24 11.40
C HIS A 68 -19.32 -3.99 10.92
N GLY A 69 -19.74 -3.97 9.66
CA GLY A 69 -20.50 -2.87 9.09
C GLY A 69 -21.18 -3.23 7.78
N VAL A 70 -21.79 -2.22 7.16
CA VAL A 70 -22.33 -2.33 5.80
C VAL A 70 -21.18 -2.17 4.81
N ASP A 71 -21.16 -3.01 3.79
CA ASP A 71 -20.26 -2.91 2.65
C ASP A 71 -20.40 -1.56 1.93
N GLY A 72 -19.40 -1.20 1.11
CA GLY A 72 -19.56 -0.14 0.13
C GLY A 72 -20.65 -0.47 -0.89
N SER A 73 -21.24 0.56 -1.48
CA SER A 73 -22.16 0.40 -2.61
C SER A 73 -21.46 -0.28 -3.79
N CYS A 74 -22.24 -1.02 -4.56
CA CYS A 74 -21.80 -1.60 -5.83
C CYS A 74 -21.48 -0.49 -6.84
N GLN A 75 -20.29 -0.54 -7.42
CA GLN A 75 -19.78 0.43 -8.38
C GLN A 75 -19.21 -0.29 -9.59
N THR A 76 -19.61 0.16 -10.78
CA THR A 76 -19.02 -0.31 -12.04
C THR A 76 -17.62 0.28 -12.21
N ALA A 77 -16.62 -0.60 -12.32
CA ALA A 77 -15.23 -0.28 -12.58
C ALA A 77 -14.82 -0.80 -13.96
N ARG A 78 -14.44 0.10 -14.88
CA ARG A 78 -13.83 -0.29 -16.16
C ARG A 78 -12.37 -0.69 -15.94
N PRO A 79 -11.68 -1.30 -16.92
CA PRO A 79 -10.26 -1.58 -16.81
C PRO A 79 -9.46 -0.31 -16.49
N GLY A 80 -8.67 -0.36 -15.42
CA GLY A 80 -7.90 0.76 -14.86
C GLY A 80 -8.64 1.61 -13.82
N ASP A 81 -9.97 1.52 -13.72
CA ASP A 81 -10.75 2.32 -12.78
C ASP A 81 -10.57 1.84 -11.34
N THR A 82 -10.58 2.79 -10.41
CA THR A 82 -10.55 2.54 -8.97
C THR A 82 -11.87 2.93 -8.32
N ILE A 83 -12.47 2.00 -7.60
CA ILE A 83 -13.60 2.26 -6.72
C ILE A 83 -13.12 2.44 -5.28
N SER A 84 -13.91 3.12 -4.46
CA SER A 84 -13.57 3.31 -3.06
C SER A 84 -14.78 3.49 -2.18
N SER A 85 -14.63 3.12 -0.92
CA SER A 85 -15.62 3.34 0.13
C SER A 85 -14.91 3.93 1.34
N LYS A 86 -15.54 4.91 2.00
CA LYS A 86 -14.99 5.61 3.15
C LYS A 86 -15.92 5.45 4.34
N VAL A 87 -15.36 5.03 5.47
CA VAL A 87 -16.08 4.87 6.74
C VAL A 87 -15.41 5.69 7.85
N PRO A 88 -16.15 6.10 8.89
CA PRO A 88 -15.53 6.64 10.10
C PRO A 88 -14.54 5.65 10.71
N ARG A 89 -13.46 6.17 11.31
CA ARG A 89 -12.46 5.39 12.03
C ARG A 89 -13.09 4.89 13.33
N GLY A 90 -13.79 3.77 13.21
CA GLY A 90 -14.46 3.08 14.30
C GLY A 90 -14.16 1.57 14.26
N PRO A 91 -15.08 0.73 14.78
CA PRO A 91 -14.86 -0.72 14.89
C PRO A 91 -14.81 -1.43 13.53
N ARG A 92 -15.20 -0.75 12.45
CA ARG A 92 -15.16 -1.29 11.09
C ARG A 92 -13.72 -1.49 10.64
N ASN A 93 -13.42 -2.68 10.13
CA ASN A 93 -12.13 -3.03 9.55
C ASN A 93 -12.29 -3.37 8.07
N PHE A 94 -11.26 -3.04 7.30
CA PHE A 94 -11.23 -3.34 5.88
C PHE A 94 -11.05 -4.85 5.68
N ASP A 95 -11.94 -5.47 4.91
CA ASP A 95 -11.93 -6.92 4.62
C ASP A 95 -11.71 -7.22 3.13
N GLY A 96 -11.30 -6.19 2.37
CA GLY A 96 -10.97 -6.27 0.97
C GLY A 96 -12.07 -5.78 0.04
N ALA A 97 -12.21 -6.44 -1.10
CA ALA A 97 -13.22 -6.13 -2.10
C ALA A 97 -13.90 -7.41 -2.59
N GLY A 98 -14.98 -7.26 -3.34
CA GLY A 98 -15.68 -8.38 -3.95
C GLY A 98 -16.52 -7.92 -5.13
N ARG A 99 -16.94 -8.88 -5.96
CA ARG A 99 -17.95 -8.61 -6.98
C ARG A 99 -19.30 -8.36 -6.33
N CYS A 100 -20.10 -7.55 -7.02
CA CYS A 100 -21.54 -7.63 -6.96
C CYS A 100 -22.00 -8.59 -8.09
#